data_AF-A0A2H0A7C7-F1
#
_entry.id   AF-A0A2H0A7C7-F1
#
_cell.length_a   1.000
_cell.length_b   1.000
_cell.length_c   1.000
_cell.angle_alpha   90.00
_cell.angle_beta   90.00
_cell.angle_gamma   90.00
#
_symmetry.space_group_name_H-M   'P 1'
#
loop_
_entity.id
_entity.type
_entity.pdbx_description
1 polymer ?
#
loop_
_entity_poly.entity_id
_entity_poly.type
_entity_poly.pdbx_seq_one_letter_code
_entity_poly.pdbx_strand_id
1 'polypeptide(L)' 'MKKINSNDIENLVGNFHKLKKDHELDLSADEDLSIAIMNLISIEEHFFFTAEKTEDKKYYDFLAGIREIRKSLM' A
#
# COMPACT_ATOMS: atom_id res chain seq x y z
N MET A 1 -19.33 -30.97 -21.27
CA MET A 1 -18.15 -30.33 -20.66
C MET A 1 -17.15 -30.01 -21.76
N LYS A 2 -16.85 -28.73 -22.02
CA LYS A 2 -15.80 -28.35 -22.98
C LYS A 2 -14.46 -28.91 -22.47
N LYS A 3 -13.79 -29.74 -23.28
CA LYS A 3 -12.44 -30.22 -22.99
C LYS A 3 -11.48 -29.04 -23.13
N ILE A 4 -10.85 -28.64 -22.03
CA ILE A 4 -9.78 -27.64 -22.05
C ILE A 4 -8.58 -28.31 -22.76
N ASN A 5 -8.12 -27.71 -23.86
CA ASN A 5 -7.01 -28.23 -24.66
C ASN A 5 -5.68 -27.74 -24.09
N SER A 6 -4.64 -28.57 -24.07
CA SER A 6 -3.33 -28.21 -23.51
C SER A 6 -2.73 -26.96 -24.17
N ASN A 7 -2.99 -26.77 -25.47
CA ASN A 7 -2.54 -25.59 -26.20
C ASN A 7 -3.20 -24.29 -25.71
N ASP A 8 -4.44 -24.35 -25.22
CA ASP A 8 -5.11 -23.16 -24.66
C ASP A 8 -4.51 -22.78 -23.30
N ILE A 9 -4.09 -23.78 -22.51
CA ILE A 9 -3.37 -23.57 -21.25
C ILE A 9 -1.99 -22.98 -21.51
N GLU A 10 -1.24 -23.51 -22.48
CA GLU A 10 0.08 -23.01 -22.85
C GLU A 10 0.03 -21.57 -23.40
N ASN A 11 -0.98 -21.25 -24.21
CA ASN A 11 -1.20 -19.88 -24.69
C ASN A 11 -1.57 -18.91 -23.55
N LEU A 12 -2.37 -19.37 -22.58
CA LEU A 12 -2.74 -18.57 -21.42
C LEU A 12 -1.53 -18.32 -20.51
N VAL A 13 -0.71 -19.33 -20.26
CA VAL A 13 0.57 -19.23 -19.52
C VAL A 13 1.58 -18.35 -20.27
N GLY A 14 1.67 -18.47 -21.59
CA GLY A 14 2.56 -17.67 -22.44
C GLY A 14 2.17 -16.19 -22.46
N ASN A 15 0.87 -15.89 -22.51
CA ASN A 15 0.37 -14.52 -22.39
C ASN A 15 0.58 -13.96 -20.98
N PHE A 16 0.39 -14.78 -19.93
CA PHE A 16 0.68 -14.39 -18.54
C PHE A 16 2.16 -14.04 -18.34
N HIS A 17 3.06 -14.82 -18.93
CA HIS A 17 4.50 -14.57 -18.86
C HIS A 17 4.92 -13.32 -19.65
N LYS A 18 4.26 -13.03 -20.78
CA LYS A 18 4.49 -11.79 -21.54
C LYS A 18 4.01 -10.56 -20.78
N LEU A 19 2.82 -10.63 -20.17
CA LEU A 19 2.27 -9.55 -19.32
C LEU A 19 3.16 -9.25 -18.10
N LYS A 20 3.69 -10.29 -17.42
CA LYS A 20 4.68 -10.13 -16.35
C LYS A 20 5.99 -9.46 -16.79
N LYS A 21 6.38 -9.65 -18.05
CA LYS A 21 7.70 -9.24 -18.56
C LYS A 21 7.68 -7.84 -19.16
N ASP A 22 6.52 -7.41 -19.67
CA ASP A 22 6.43 -6.17 -20.45
C ASP A 22 6.07 -4.92 -19.64
N HIS A 23 5.29 -4.94 -18.53
CA HIS A 23 5.13 -3.70 -17.73
C HIS A 23 4.40 -3.75 -16.36
N GLU A 24 3.68 -4.79 -15.98
CA GLU A 24 2.57 -4.62 -15.01
C GLU A 24 2.45 -5.78 -14.03
N LEU A 25 2.89 -5.54 -12.79
CA LEU A 25 2.32 -6.01 -11.52
C LEU A 25 3.39 -5.71 -10.46
N ASP A 26 3.69 -4.44 -10.23
CA ASP A 26 4.47 -4.02 -9.05
C ASP A 26 3.58 -4.08 -7.80
N LEU A 27 2.92 -5.23 -7.62
CA LEU A 27 2.07 -5.52 -6.47
C LEU A 27 2.86 -5.32 -5.18
N SER A 28 4.17 -5.62 -5.20
CA SER A 28 5.08 -5.37 -4.10
C SER A 28 5.16 -3.89 -3.73
N ALA A 29 5.33 -2.98 -4.69
CA ALA A 29 5.43 -1.56 -4.38
C ALA A 29 4.10 -0.99 -3.87
N ASP A 30 2.96 -1.44 -4.41
CA ASP A 30 1.64 -1.02 -3.95
C ASP A 30 1.30 -1.58 -2.56
N GLU A 31 1.72 -2.81 -2.27
CA GLU A 31 1.62 -3.42 -0.93
C GLU A 31 2.53 -2.69 0.08
N ASP A 32 3.79 -2.43 -0.28
CA ASP A 32 4.74 -1.69 0.55
C ASP A 32 4.24 -0.26 0.85
N LEU A 33 3.68 0.41 -0.16
CA LEU A 33 3.07 1.74 -0.02
C LEU A 33 1.85 1.70 0.91
N SER A 34 1.00 0.69 0.78
CA SER A 34 -0.18 0.51 1.64
C SER A 34 0.22 0.28 3.10
N ILE A 35 1.25 -0.53 3.35
CA ILE A 35 1.82 -0.76 4.69
C ILE A 35 2.42 0.54 5.24
N ALA A 36 3.17 1.29 4.42
CA ALA A 36 3.74 2.56 4.82
C ALA A 36 2.66 3.58 5.25
N ILE A 37 1.59 3.73 4.45
CA ILE A 37 0.45 4.60 4.78
C ILE A 37 -0.24 4.14 6.07
N MET A 38 -0.47 2.84 6.23
CA MET A 38 -1.08 2.27 7.45
C MET A 38 -0.26 2.58 8.71
N ASN A 39 1.07 2.48 8.61
CA ASN A 39 1.97 2.83 9.70
C ASN A 39 1.92 4.32 10.05
N LEU A 40 1.87 5.20 9.05
CA LEU A 40 1.77 6.64 9.27
C LEU A 40 0.44 7.03 9.93
N ILE A 41 -0.69 6.43 9.51
CA ILE A 41 -2.00 6.62 10.15
C ILE A 41 -1.94 6.16 11.62
N SER A 42 -1.33 5.00 11.88
CA SER A 42 -1.17 4.47 13.24
C SER A 42 -0.37 5.42 14.15
N ILE A 43 0.65 6.08 13.62
CA ILE A 43 1.44 7.09 14.34
C ILE A 43 0.62 8.37 14.57
N GLU A 44 -0.16 8.83 13.58
CA GLU A 44 -1.07 9.98 13.75
C GLU A 44 -2.07 9.73 14.89
N GLU A 45 -2.70 8.56 14.94
CA GLU A 45 -3.62 8.18 16.01
C GLU A 45 -2.91 8.13 17.37
N HIS A 46 -1.72 7.53 17.43
CA HIS A 46 -0.94 7.47 18.66
C HIS A 46 -0.62 8.87 19.21
N PHE A 47 -0.23 9.81 18.34
CA PHE A 47 0.02 11.19 18.75
C PHE A 47 -1.25 11.92 19.16
N PHE A 48 -2.38 11.68 18.49
CA PHE A 48 -3.66 12.24 18.88
C PHE A 48 -4.05 11.79 20.30
N PHE A 49 -4.03 10.48 20.58
CA PHE A 49 -4.35 9.98 21.91
C PHE A 49 -3.38 10.46 22.99
N THR A 50 -2.09 10.57 22.64
CA THR A 50 -1.08 11.10 23.57
C THR A 50 -1.33 12.58 23.86
N ALA A 51 -1.69 13.39 22.86
CA ALA A 51 -2.05 14.79 23.04
C ALA A 51 -3.24 14.94 23.98
N GLU A 52 -4.32 14.17 23.75
CA GLU A 52 -5.51 14.19 24.61
C GLU A 52 -5.22 13.72 26.04
N LYS A 53 -4.36 12.72 26.21
CA LYS A 53 -4.04 12.16 27.53
C LYS A 53 -3.06 13.02 28.33
N THR A 54 -2.15 13.70 27.66
CA THR A 54 -1.09 14.52 28.30
C THR A 54 -1.42 16.00 28.34
N GLU A 55 -2.46 16.43 27.62
CA GLU A 55 -2.82 17.83 27.39
C GLU A 55 -1.68 18.67 26.75
N ASP A 56 -0.64 18.02 26.21
CA ASP A 56 0.51 18.66 25.58
C ASP A 56 0.26 18.83 24.07
N LYS A 57 0.18 20.10 23.65
CA LYS A 57 -0.10 20.49 22.26
C LYS A 57 1.01 20.10 21.30
N LYS A 58 2.24 19.88 21.78
CA LYS A 58 3.38 19.48 20.95
C LYS A 58 3.11 18.21 20.14
N TYR A 59 2.29 17.31 20.67
CA TYR A 59 1.92 16.08 19.97
C TYR A 59 1.02 16.33 18.75
N TYR A 60 0.21 17.40 18.73
CA TYR A 60 -0.51 17.80 17.52
C TYR A 60 0.42 18.36 16.44
N ASP A 61 1.49 19.05 16.82
CA ASP A 61 2.50 19.54 15.86
C ASP A 61 3.22 18.36 15.19
N PHE A 62 3.58 17.33 15.96
CA PHE A 62 4.14 16.09 15.40
C PHE A 62 3.15 15.36 14.49
N LEU A 63 1.89 15.24 14.92
CA LEU A 63 0.82 14.65 14.12
C LEU A 63 0.64 15.40 12.79
N ALA A 64 0.69 16.74 12.80
CA ALA A 64 0.61 17.55 11.58
C ALA A 64 1.79 17.25 10.64
N GLY A 65 3.01 17.12 11.15
CA GLY A 65 4.17 16.72 10.36
C GLY A 65 4.02 15.35 9.70
N ILE A 66 3.57 14.34 10.45
CA ILE A 66 3.33 12.99 9.91
C ILE A 66 2.23 13.01 8.84
N ARG A 67 1.19 13.82 9.05
CA ARG A 67 0.09 13.99 8.11
C ARG A 67 0.52 14.58 6.77
N GLU A 68 1.50 15.49 6.75
CA GLU A 68 2.09 15.96 5.49
C GLU A 68 2.85 14.86 4.76
N ILE A 69 3.61 14.03 5.48
CA ILE A 69 4.32 12.89 4.88
C ILE A 69 3.32 11.91 4.26
N ARG A 70 2.25 11.54 4.97
CA ARG A 70 1.22 10.65 4.43
C ARG A 70 0.55 11.23 3.19
N LYS A 71 0.21 12.53 3.19
CA LYS A 71 -0.37 13.19 2.02
C LYS A 71 0.56 13.21 0.82
N SER A 72 1.87 13.26 1.02
CA SER A 72 2.85 13.20 -0.08
C SER A 72 2.98 11.83 -0.74
N LEU A 73 2.51 10.77 -0.06
CA LEU A 73 2.57 9.38 -0.52
C LEU A 73 1.26 8.91 -1.18
N MET A 74 0.21 9.74 -1.18
CA MET A 74 -1.10 9.47 -1.79
C MET A 74 -1.30 10.32 -3.03
#